data_AF-A0A9W7YJF7-F1
#
_entry.id   AF-A0A9W7YJF7-F1
#
_cell.length_a   1.000
_cell.length_b   1.000
_cell.length_c   1.000
_cell.angle_alpha   90.00
_cell.angle_beta   90.00
_cell.angle_gamma   90.00
#
_symmetry.space_group_name_H-M   'P 1'
#
loop_
_entity.id
_entity.type
_entity.pdbx_description
1 polymer ?
#
loop_
_entity_poly.entity_id
_entity_poly.type
_entity_poly.pdbx_seq_one_letter_code
_entity_poly.pdbx_strand_id
1 'polypeptide(L)'
;MRTLTQTVLRPLVAVGGEQAVLAVAGCIISNACFVAAAVTLYALGQYTLRNERLAYIASLLFVFAPSNMFMSAVYTESLFAWLVFSAMLCIARRQHVVASLLLCASSLCRSNGVMYAGYLVWDVVVRREAWIGKRWTQMVVRAVAAAGLVAVSVLGFVGFQIYGYRTHCLQPLYPNHPSRAYCDGLPATVYGFVQAEYWDVGFLRYYTWSQIPNFLLAAPMIVLSIAGIYTCAAHDPVRLATLGWKRRPSLQTASLDTAFLGNRLLPHIYLWVLLLAVATTTMHVQVIT
;
A
#
# COMPACT_ATOMS: atom_id res chain seq x y z
N MET A 1 -22.20 -1.10 4.37
CA MET A 1 -22.99 -2.34 4.26
C MET A 1 -24.36 -2.21 4.92
N ARG A 2 -24.45 -1.98 6.25
CA ARG A 2 -25.74 -1.84 6.96
C ARG A 2 -26.65 -0.74 6.40
N THR A 3 -26.10 0.43 6.14
CA THR A 3 -26.84 1.55 5.51
C THR A 3 -27.43 1.17 4.16
N LEU A 4 -26.63 0.58 3.26
CA LEU A 4 -27.07 0.13 1.94
C LEU A 4 -28.15 -0.98 2.03
N THR A 5 -28.02 -1.85 3.03
CA THR A 5 -28.98 -2.93 3.31
C THR A 5 -30.32 -2.37 3.79
N GLN A 6 -30.30 -1.35 4.64
CA GLN A 6 -31.49 -0.75 5.22
C GLN A 6 -32.18 0.26 4.28
N THR A 7 -31.50 0.74 3.24
CA THR A 7 -32.06 1.69 2.26
C THR A 7 -32.39 1.00 0.94
N VAL A 8 -31.41 0.85 0.05
CA VAL A 8 -31.58 0.43 -1.34
C VAL A 8 -31.92 -1.06 -1.45
N LEU A 9 -31.30 -1.91 -0.62
CA LEU A 9 -31.48 -3.36 -0.69
C LEU A 9 -32.52 -3.89 0.31
N ARG A 10 -33.25 -3.01 0.99
CA ARG A 10 -34.30 -3.37 1.94
C ARG A 10 -35.34 -4.36 1.40
N PRO A 11 -35.85 -4.26 0.15
CA PRO A 11 -36.82 -5.23 -0.35
C PRO A 11 -36.23 -6.64 -0.50
N LEU A 12 -34.92 -6.77 -0.74
CA LEU A 12 -34.24 -8.06 -0.85
C LEU A 12 -34.10 -8.76 0.52
N VAL A 13 -34.17 -8.00 1.63
CA VAL A 13 -34.09 -8.55 2.99
C VAL A 13 -35.28 -9.46 3.28
N ALA A 14 -36.46 -9.12 2.75
CA ALA A 14 -37.67 -9.92 2.91
C ALA A 14 -37.61 -11.28 2.18
N VAL A 15 -36.75 -11.41 1.16
CA VAL A 15 -36.65 -12.61 0.32
C VAL A 15 -35.46 -13.50 0.73
N GLY A 16 -34.30 -12.90 1.03
CA GLY A 16 -33.04 -13.63 1.26
C GLY A 16 -32.51 -13.60 2.69
N GLY A 17 -33.16 -12.86 3.60
CA GLY A 17 -32.67 -12.65 4.97
C GLY A 17 -31.54 -11.63 5.07
N GLU A 18 -31.35 -11.05 6.26
CA GLU A 18 -30.45 -9.92 6.48
C GLU A 18 -28.98 -10.24 6.20
N GLN A 19 -28.53 -11.45 6.55
CA GLN A 19 -27.13 -11.88 6.36
C GLN A 19 -26.75 -11.97 4.88
N ALA A 20 -27.62 -12.54 4.03
CA ALA A 20 -27.38 -12.64 2.60
C ALA A 20 -27.33 -11.25 1.95
N VAL A 21 -28.23 -10.33 2.35
CA VAL A 21 -28.23 -8.97 1.82
C VAL A 21 -27.02 -8.16 2.28
N LEU A 22 -26.54 -8.36 3.51
CA LEU A 22 -25.28 -7.77 3.98
C LEU A 22 -24.08 -8.24 3.15
N ALA A 23 -24.04 -9.53 2.81
CA ALA A 23 -23.01 -10.09 1.94
C ALA A 23 -23.07 -9.49 0.53
N VAL A 24 -24.26 -9.41 -0.06
CA VAL A 24 -24.48 -8.75 -1.37
C VAL A 24 -24.08 -7.28 -1.34
N ALA A 25 -24.48 -6.54 -0.29
CA ALA A 25 -24.07 -5.16 -0.07
C ALA A 25 -22.55 -5.02 0.00
N GLY A 26 -21.88 -5.96 0.67
CA GLY A 26 -20.43 -6.04 0.73
C GLY A 26 -19.81 -6.28 -0.64
N CYS A 27 -20.30 -7.25 -1.40
CA CYS A 27 -19.83 -7.53 -2.75
C CYS A 27 -19.98 -6.32 -3.67
N ILE A 28 -21.12 -5.62 -3.62
CA ILE A 28 -21.37 -4.41 -4.42
C ILE A 28 -20.34 -3.33 -4.07
N ILE A 29 -20.11 -3.09 -2.77
CA ILE A 29 -19.15 -2.08 -2.31
C ILE A 29 -17.72 -2.46 -2.75
N SER A 30 -17.30 -3.71 -2.55
CA SER A 30 -15.96 -4.17 -2.91
C SER A 30 -15.72 -4.08 -4.42
N ASN A 31 -16.69 -4.50 -5.24
CA ASN A 31 -16.56 -4.40 -6.70
C ASN A 31 -16.61 -2.95 -7.21
N ALA A 32 -17.44 -2.09 -6.61
CA ALA A 32 -17.44 -0.66 -6.93
C ALA A 32 -16.08 -0.01 -6.60
N CYS A 33 -15.50 -0.35 -5.44
CA CYS A 33 -14.17 0.11 -5.06
C CYS A 33 -13.09 -0.47 -5.98
N PHE A 34 -13.23 -1.71 -6.43
CA PHE A 34 -12.29 -2.33 -7.37
C PHE A 34 -12.28 -1.62 -8.72
N VAL A 35 -13.45 -1.33 -9.29
CA VAL A 35 -13.56 -0.53 -10.52
C VAL A 35 -12.96 0.86 -10.32
N ALA A 36 -13.27 1.51 -9.19
CA ALA A 36 -12.69 2.82 -8.87
C ALA A 36 -11.15 2.74 -8.75
N ALA A 37 -10.60 1.69 -8.16
CA ALA A 37 -9.16 1.45 -8.07
C ALA A 37 -8.53 1.28 -9.46
N ALA A 38 -9.14 0.50 -10.34
CA ALA A 38 -8.62 0.32 -11.71
C ALA A 38 -8.59 1.64 -12.49
N VAL A 39 -9.67 2.44 -12.38
CA VAL A 39 -9.75 3.76 -13.04
C VAL A 39 -8.73 4.75 -12.46
N THR A 40 -8.56 4.79 -11.13
CA THR A 40 -7.56 5.68 -10.52
C THR A 40 -6.13 5.25 -10.81
N LEU A 41 -5.86 3.94 -10.91
CA LEU A 41 -4.57 3.42 -11.36
C LEU A 41 -4.26 3.83 -12.79
N TYR A 42 -5.23 3.76 -13.70
CA TYR A 42 -5.09 4.26 -15.06
C TYR A 42 -4.74 5.76 -15.08
N ALA A 43 -5.50 6.59 -14.35
CA ALA A 43 -5.26 8.02 -14.26
C ALA A 43 -3.89 8.36 -13.65
N LEU A 44 -3.47 7.63 -12.62
CA LEU A 44 -2.14 7.73 -12.00
C LEU A 44 -1.04 7.34 -13.00
N GLY A 45 -1.24 6.26 -13.75
CA GLY A 45 -0.36 5.79 -14.79
C GLY A 45 -0.17 6.83 -15.88
N GLN A 46 -1.25 7.41 -16.42
CA GLN A 46 -1.18 8.48 -17.41
C GLN A 46 -0.39 9.69 -16.90
N TYR A 47 -0.61 10.10 -15.65
CA TYR A 47 0.10 11.23 -15.06
C TYR A 47 1.60 10.98 -14.83
N THR A 48 1.94 9.75 -14.42
CA THR A 48 3.30 9.37 -14.00
C THR A 48 4.17 8.93 -15.18
N LEU A 49 3.64 8.02 -16.02
CA LEU A 49 4.32 7.42 -17.16
C LEU A 49 4.29 8.31 -18.40
N ARG A 50 3.28 9.20 -18.52
CA ARG A 50 3.01 10.00 -19.74
C ARG A 50 2.88 9.17 -21.02
N ASN A 51 2.47 7.91 -20.87
CA ASN A 51 2.24 6.97 -21.96
C ASN A 51 0.91 6.26 -21.71
N GLU A 52 -0.09 6.59 -22.52
CA GLU A 52 -1.45 6.07 -22.38
C GLU A 52 -1.51 4.56 -22.56
N ARG A 53 -0.81 4.02 -23.57
CA ARG A 53 -0.79 2.58 -23.85
C ARG A 53 -0.25 1.80 -22.65
N LEU A 54 0.84 2.28 -22.05
CA LEU A 54 1.43 1.62 -20.89
C LEU A 54 0.55 1.73 -19.65
N ALA A 55 -0.07 2.88 -19.42
CA ALA A 55 -1.03 3.07 -18.32
C ALA A 55 -2.26 2.15 -18.47
N TYR A 56 -2.77 2.02 -19.70
CA TYR A 56 -3.89 1.14 -20.02
C TYR A 56 -3.53 -0.32 -19.78
N ILE A 57 -2.40 -0.79 -20.31
CA ILE A 57 -1.92 -2.16 -20.09
C ILE A 57 -1.72 -2.44 -18.60
N ALA A 58 -1.13 -1.51 -17.84
CA ALA A 58 -0.95 -1.68 -16.40
C ALA A 58 -2.30 -1.82 -15.67
N SER A 59 -3.31 -1.03 -16.05
CA SER A 59 -4.66 -1.15 -15.48
C SER A 59 -5.35 -2.47 -15.86
N LEU A 60 -5.14 -2.97 -17.09
CA LEU A 60 -5.66 -4.27 -17.50
C LEU A 60 -4.97 -5.42 -16.74
N LEU A 61 -3.65 -5.38 -16.60
CA LEU A 61 -2.92 -6.36 -15.79
C LEU A 61 -3.39 -6.34 -14.33
N PHE A 62 -3.68 -5.17 -13.78
CA PHE A 62 -4.30 -5.06 -12.46
C PHE A 62 -5.70 -5.67 -12.40
N VAL A 63 -6.50 -5.61 -13.47
CA VAL A 63 -7.87 -6.18 -13.52
C VAL A 63 -7.89 -7.69 -13.78
N PHE A 64 -6.89 -8.22 -14.49
CA PHE A 64 -6.80 -9.65 -14.82
C PHE A 64 -5.79 -10.42 -13.96
N ALA A 65 -5.19 -9.79 -12.95
CA ALA A 65 -4.29 -10.46 -12.04
C ALA A 65 -4.98 -11.66 -11.37
N PRO A 66 -4.30 -12.82 -11.24
CA PRO A 66 -4.89 -14.04 -10.69
C PRO A 66 -5.35 -13.86 -9.23
N SER A 67 -4.71 -12.98 -8.47
CA SER A 67 -5.05 -12.64 -7.08
C SER A 67 -6.31 -11.76 -6.94
N ASN A 68 -6.97 -11.38 -8.04
CA ASN A 68 -8.15 -10.51 -7.99
C ASN A 68 -9.41 -11.13 -7.40
N MET A 69 -9.42 -12.43 -7.09
CA MET A 69 -10.49 -13.02 -6.28
C MET A 69 -10.70 -12.23 -4.98
N PHE A 70 -9.61 -11.75 -4.34
CA PHE A 70 -9.69 -10.92 -3.13
C PHE A 70 -10.23 -9.51 -3.39
N MET A 71 -10.14 -9.02 -4.62
CA MET A 71 -10.66 -7.70 -5.02
C MET A 71 -12.17 -7.72 -5.29
N SER A 72 -12.75 -8.87 -5.62
CA SER A 72 -14.19 -9.01 -5.89
C SER A 72 -15.00 -9.60 -4.73
N ALA A 73 -14.32 -10.22 -3.76
CA ALA A 73 -14.95 -10.74 -2.54
C ALA A 73 -15.14 -9.65 -1.46
N VAL A 74 -15.90 -9.97 -0.41
CA VAL A 74 -16.21 -9.06 0.72
C VAL A 74 -14.99 -8.89 1.62
N TYR A 75 -13.98 -8.20 1.10
CA TYR A 75 -12.73 -7.88 1.78
C TYR A 75 -12.38 -6.39 1.65
N THR A 76 -11.35 -5.95 2.38
CA THR A 76 -10.92 -4.54 2.43
C THR A 76 -9.92 -4.18 1.33
N GLU A 77 -9.43 -5.15 0.57
CA GLU A 77 -8.38 -5.06 -0.44
C GLU A 77 -8.75 -4.04 -1.53
N SER A 78 -9.97 -4.08 -2.04
CA SER A 78 -10.45 -3.19 -3.10
C SER A 78 -10.57 -1.74 -2.61
N LEU A 79 -11.09 -1.54 -1.40
CA LEU A 79 -11.18 -0.23 -0.76
C LEU A 79 -9.78 0.33 -0.47
N PHE A 80 -8.89 -0.50 0.07
CA PHE A 80 -7.50 -0.16 0.35
C PHE A 80 -6.76 0.26 -0.93
N ALA A 81 -6.87 -0.53 -2.00
CA ALA A 81 -6.25 -0.24 -3.29
C ALA A 81 -6.76 1.11 -3.86
N TRP A 82 -8.07 1.33 -3.84
CA TRP A 82 -8.65 2.59 -4.31
C TRP A 82 -8.14 3.80 -3.52
N LEU A 83 -8.11 3.72 -2.18
CA LEU A 83 -7.61 4.80 -1.32
C LEU A 83 -6.12 5.09 -1.56
N VAL A 84 -5.29 4.05 -1.66
CA VAL A 84 -3.85 4.19 -1.90
C VAL A 84 -3.54 4.76 -3.28
N PHE A 85 -4.19 4.26 -4.34
CA PHE A 85 -4.03 4.80 -5.69
C PHE A 85 -4.51 6.26 -5.79
N SER A 86 -5.63 6.58 -5.14
CA SER A 86 -6.13 7.96 -5.05
C SER A 86 -5.16 8.87 -4.28
N ALA A 87 -4.61 8.39 -3.17
CA ALA A 87 -3.61 9.12 -2.40
C ALA A 87 -2.37 9.40 -3.24
N MET A 88 -1.83 8.39 -3.95
CA MET A 88 -0.69 8.56 -4.84
C MET A 88 -0.98 9.56 -5.97
N LEU A 89 -2.17 9.53 -6.55
CA LEU A 89 -2.59 10.52 -7.55
C LEU A 89 -2.64 11.94 -6.97
N CYS A 90 -3.18 12.12 -5.76
CA CYS A 90 -3.16 13.40 -5.06
C CYS A 90 -1.75 13.88 -4.74
N ILE A 91 -0.83 13.00 -4.31
CA ILE A 91 0.59 13.33 -4.09
C ILE A 91 1.23 13.80 -5.39
N ALA A 92 0.98 13.07 -6.49
CA ALA A 92 1.49 13.42 -7.81
C ALA A 92 0.99 14.80 -8.27
N ARG A 93 -0.26 15.17 -7.91
CA ARG A 93 -0.88 16.49 -8.12
C ARG A 93 -0.52 17.56 -7.08
N ARG A 94 0.36 17.26 -6.12
CA ARG A 94 0.78 18.15 -5.01
C ARG A 94 -0.31 18.50 -3.98
N GLN A 95 -1.36 17.69 -3.90
CA GLN A 95 -2.45 17.84 -2.93
C GLN A 95 -2.15 17.03 -1.66
N HIS A 96 -1.15 17.46 -0.88
CA HIS A 96 -0.59 16.67 0.22
C HIS A 96 -1.56 16.42 1.38
N VAL A 97 -2.43 17.38 1.70
CA VAL A 97 -3.40 17.25 2.81
C VAL A 97 -4.47 16.22 2.48
N VAL A 98 -5.02 16.27 1.27
CA VAL A 98 -6.00 15.27 0.81
C VAL A 98 -5.34 13.89 0.77
N ALA A 99 -4.10 13.81 0.28
CA ALA A 99 -3.34 12.57 0.26
C ALA A 99 -3.09 12.00 1.67
N SER A 100 -2.72 12.82 2.67
CA SER A 100 -2.49 12.31 4.03
C SER A 100 -3.77 11.78 4.67
N LEU A 101 -4.92 12.42 4.42
CA LEU A 101 -6.23 11.95 4.87
C LEU A 101 -6.61 10.61 4.20
N LEU A 102 -6.39 10.49 2.89
CA LEU A 102 -6.63 9.24 2.17
C LEU A 102 -5.71 8.11 2.66
N LEU A 103 -4.43 8.42 2.94
CA LEU A 103 -3.50 7.45 3.53
C LEU A 103 -3.90 7.07 4.96
N CYS A 104 -4.44 8.00 5.75
CA CYS A 104 -5.02 7.71 7.07
C CYS A 104 -6.20 6.74 6.96
N ALA A 105 -7.11 6.97 6.02
CA ALA A 105 -8.21 6.05 5.74
C ALA A 105 -7.69 4.68 5.27
N SER A 106 -6.62 4.64 4.46
CA SER A 106 -6.00 3.39 4.03
C SER A 106 -5.35 2.62 5.19
N SER A 107 -4.71 3.32 6.13
CA SER A 107 -4.06 2.72 7.30
C SER A 107 -5.05 2.18 8.33
N LEU A 108 -6.27 2.75 8.38
CA LEU A 108 -7.41 2.19 9.09
C LEU A 108 -7.92 0.89 8.45
N CYS A 109 -7.89 0.79 7.11
CA CYS A 109 -8.32 -0.42 6.42
C CYS A 109 -7.31 -1.55 6.58
N ARG A 110 -6.01 -1.25 6.49
CA ARG A 110 -4.90 -2.22 6.59
C ARG A 110 -3.63 -1.56 7.12
N SER A 111 -2.90 -2.25 7.98
CA SER A 111 -1.63 -1.77 8.55
C SER A 111 -0.57 -1.44 7.49
N ASN A 112 -0.58 -2.14 6.35
CA ASN A 112 0.32 -1.91 5.21
C ASN A 112 0.22 -0.48 4.64
N GLY A 113 -0.87 0.25 4.91
CA GLY A 113 -1.05 1.64 4.49
C GLY A 113 0.04 2.59 5.02
N VAL A 114 0.64 2.27 6.17
CA VAL A 114 1.73 3.08 6.77
C VAL A 114 2.93 3.19 5.85
N MET A 115 3.25 2.13 5.08
CA MET A 115 4.41 2.12 4.18
C MET A 115 4.30 3.17 3.07
N TYR A 116 3.08 3.54 2.67
CA TYR A 116 2.83 4.54 1.62
C TYR A 116 3.06 5.98 2.10
N ALA A 117 3.21 6.24 3.40
CA ALA A 117 3.62 7.54 3.92
C ALA A 117 5.00 7.97 3.37
N GLY A 118 5.84 7.02 2.94
CA GLY A 118 7.10 7.28 2.27
C GLY A 118 6.96 8.13 0.99
N TYR A 119 5.82 8.07 0.28
CA TYR A 119 5.58 8.94 -0.87
C TYR A 119 5.46 10.42 -0.48
N LEU A 120 4.88 10.73 0.68
CA LEU A 120 4.79 12.11 1.18
C LEU A 120 6.19 12.65 1.52
N VAL A 121 7.00 11.82 2.19
CA VAL A 121 8.40 12.14 2.50
C VAL A 121 9.18 12.35 1.20
N TRP A 122 9.01 11.46 0.22
CA TRP A 122 9.66 11.59 -1.07
C TRP A 122 9.34 12.92 -1.74
N ASP A 123 8.05 13.23 -1.81
CA ASP A 123 7.54 14.43 -2.47
C ASP A 123 8.05 15.70 -1.77
N VAL A 124 7.83 15.83 -0.46
CA VAL A 124 8.13 17.08 0.26
C VAL A 124 9.62 17.25 0.57
N VAL A 125 10.33 16.17 0.86
CA VAL A 125 11.69 16.19 1.42
C VAL A 125 12.74 15.61 0.47
N VAL A 126 12.53 14.49 -0.20
CA VAL A 126 13.65 13.82 -0.91
C VAL A 126 13.97 14.46 -2.26
N ARG A 127 12.96 14.97 -2.97
CA ARG A 127 13.17 15.51 -4.32
C ARG A 127 14.15 16.68 -4.33
N ARG A 128 15.06 16.65 -5.30
CA ARG A 128 16.09 17.68 -5.50
C ARG A 128 15.51 19.10 -5.59
N GLU A 129 14.41 19.27 -6.32
CA GLU A 129 13.68 20.54 -6.46
C GLU A 129 13.18 21.11 -5.12
N ALA A 130 13.08 20.28 -4.07
CA ALA A 130 12.68 20.73 -2.75
C ALA A 130 13.75 21.61 -2.05
N TRP A 131 15.02 21.54 -2.49
CA TRP A 131 16.14 22.18 -1.78
C TRP A 131 16.84 23.28 -2.59
N ILE A 132 16.83 23.19 -3.92
CA ILE A 132 17.57 24.13 -4.78
C ILE A 132 17.07 25.57 -4.57
N GLY A 133 17.98 26.46 -4.19
CA GLY A 133 17.69 27.90 -4.05
C GLY A 133 16.78 28.26 -2.86
N LYS A 134 16.58 27.35 -1.89
CA LYS A 134 15.75 27.59 -0.70
C LYS A 134 16.60 28.01 0.50
N ARG A 135 16.06 28.90 1.33
CA ARG A 135 16.69 29.30 2.61
C ARG A 135 16.49 28.22 3.67
N TRP A 136 17.38 28.14 4.65
CA TRP A 136 17.30 27.18 5.77
C TRP A 136 15.94 27.14 6.45
N THR A 137 15.35 28.30 6.74
CA THR A 137 14.01 28.39 7.32
C THR A 137 12.93 27.71 6.49
N GLN A 138 12.98 27.86 5.16
CA GLN A 138 12.02 27.20 4.25
C GLN A 138 12.23 25.68 4.21
N MET A 139 13.47 25.21 4.38
CA MET A 139 13.79 23.79 4.44
C MET A 139 13.26 23.16 5.73
N VAL A 140 13.44 23.83 6.87
CA VAL A 140 12.88 23.39 8.16
C VAL A 140 11.35 23.36 8.11
N VAL A 141 10.70 24.41 7.60
CA VAL A 141 9.23 24.44 7.46
C VAL A 141 8.71 23.27 6.62
N ARG A 142 9.39 22.94 5.52
CA ARG A 142 9.04 21.78 4.68
C ARG A 142 9.22 20.46 5.40
N ALA A 143 10.30 20.28 6.15
CA ALA A 143 10.54 19.08 6.94
C ALA A 143 9.48 18.90 8.04
N VAL A 144 9.14 19.97 8.75
CA VAL A 144 8.08 19.96 9.78
C VAL A 144 6.71 19.67 9.14
N ALA A 145 6.39 20.29 8.00
CA ALA A 145 5.16 19.99 7.27
C ALA A 145 5.09 18.53 6.83
N ALA A 146 6.20 17.96 6.33
CA ALA A 146 6.27 16.54 5.97
C ALA A 146 6.03 15.64 7.18
N ALA A 147 6.65 15.95 8.33
CA ALA A 147 6.43 15.22 9.58
C ALA A 147 4.96 15.26 10.03
N GLY A 148 4.32 16.43 9.95
CA GLY A 148 2.88 16.57 10.25
C GLY A 148 2.00 15.77 9.30
N LEU A 149 2.28 15.79 7.99
CA LEU A 149 1.53 15.01 6.99
C LEU A 149 1.68 13.50 7.21
N VAL A 150 2.89 13.04 7.55
CA VAL A 150 3.16 11.63 7.89
C VAL A 150 2.47 11.25 9.20
N ALA A 151 2.47 12.12 10.21
CA ALA A 151 1.74 11.86 11.46
C ALA A 151 0.25 11.66 11.20
N VAL A 152 -0.35 12.48 10.33
CA VAL A 152 -1.76 12.32 9.92
C VAL A 152 -1.99 10.98 9.20
N SER A 153 -1.10 10.54 8.30
CA SER A 153 -1.29 9.27 7.60
C SER A 153 -1.15 8.04 8.50
N VAL A 154 -0.29 8.12 9.52
CA VAL A 154 -0.06 7.04 10.51
C VAL A 154 -1.14 7.01 11.59
N LEU A 155 -1.87 8.11 11.79
CA LEU A 155 -2.90 8.22 12.82
C LEU A 155 -3.97 7.12 12.71
N GLY A 156 -4.32 6.70 11.49
CA GLY A 156 -5.28 5.62 11.27
C GLY A 156 -4.85 4.28 11.87
N PHE A 157 -3.58 3.91 11.63
CA PHE A 157 -2.99 2.72 12.25
C PHE A 157 -2.94 2.83 13.78
N VAL A 158 -2.51 3.98 14.31
CA VAL A 158 -2.46 4.23 15.77
C VAL A 158 -3.86 4.13 16.38
N GLY A 159 -4.87 4.70 15.73
CA GLY A 159 -6.27 4.60 16.16
C GLY A 159 -6.75 3.15 16.25
N PHE A 160 -6.40 2.32 15.26
CA PHE A 160 -6.70 0.89 15.29
C PHE A 160 -5.97 0.15 16.42
N GLN A 161 -4.70 0.48 16.69
CA GLN A 161 -3.96 -0.11 17.82
C GLN A 161 -4.58 0.27 19.17
N ILE A 162 -4.98 1.54 19.34
CA ILE A 162 -5.67 1.99 20.55
C ILE A 162 -7.00 1.27 20.73
N TYR A 163 -7.77 1.11 19.64
CA TYR A 163 -9.02 0.36 19.67
C TYR A 163 -8.79 -1.09 20.11
N GLY A 164 -7.83 -1.79 19.49
CA GLY A 164 -7.48 -3.17 19.86
C GLY A 164 -7.04 -3.30 21.32
N TYR A 165 -6.19 -2.39 21.80
CA TYR A 165 -5.75 -2.39 23.19
C TYR A 165 -6.92 -2.17 24.17
N ARG A 166 -7.82 -1.23 23.87
CA ARG A 166 -9.01 -0.99 24.71
C ARG A 166 -9.91 -2.22 24.77
N THR A 167 -10.19 -2.84 23.63
CA THR A 167 -11.12 -3.99 23.55
C THR A 167 -10.52 -5.28 24.12
N HIS A 168 -9.22 -5.50 24.02
CA HIS A 168 -8.61 -6.76 24.43
C HIS A 168 -7.92 -6.70 25.80
N CYS A 169 -7.37 -5.55 26.19
CA CYS A 169 -6.60 -5.41 27.44
C CYS A 169 -7.37 -4.65 28.53
N LEU A 170 -8.12 -3.59 28.20
CA LEU A 170 -8.84 -2.79 29.20
C LEU A 170 -10.28 -3.26 29.45
N GLN A 171 -10.97 -3.70 28.40
CA GLN A 171 -12.37 -4.14 28.45
C GLN A 171 -12.51 -5.50 27.78
N PRO A 172 -11.83 -6.55 28.29
CA PRO A 172 -11.83 -7.85 27.66
C PRO A 172 -13.25 -8.40 27.54
N LEU A 173 -13.63 -8.79 26.33
CA LEU A 173 -14.88 -9.51 26.04
C LEU A 173 -15.04 -10.80 26.87
N TYR A 174 -13.92 -11.41 27.27
CA TYR A 174 -13.87 -12.61 28.08
C TYR A 174 -13.00 -12.40 29.33
N PRO A 175 -13.57 -11.92 30.44
CA PRO A 175 -12.81 -11.48 31.62
C PRO A 175 -12.06 -12.61 32.34
N ASN A 176 -12.42 -13.87 32.10
CA ASN A 176 -11.78 -15.04 32.72
C ASN A 176 -10.59 -15.60 31.91
N HIS A 177 -10.29 -15.04 30.73
CA HIS A 177 -9.13 -15.47 29.96
C HIS A 177 -7.85 -14.78 30.48
N PRO A 178 -6.71 -15.50 30.52
CA PRO A 178 -5.44 -14.91 30.92
C PRO A 178 -5.08 -13.74 30.00
N SER A 179 -4.56 -12.67 30.62
CA SER A 179 -4.01 -11.52 29.90
C SER A 179 -2.96 -12.01 28.89
N ARG A 180 -2.99 -11.42 27.69
CA ARG A 180 -2.05 -11.78 26.62
C ARG A 180 -0.81 -10.91 26.72
N ALA A 181 0.33 -11.44 26.29
CA ALA A 181 1.63 -10.75 26.39
C ALA A 181 1.67 -9.36 25.74
N TYR A 182 0.82 -9.08 24.75
CA TYR A 182 0.71 -7.75 24.13
C TYR A 182 0.02 -6.69 25.00
N CYS A 183 -0.57 -7.08 26.13
CA CYS A 183 -1.14 -6.16 27.11
C CYS A 183 -0.11 -5.62 28.11
N ASP A 184 1.00 -6.34 28.30
CA ASP A 184 1.97 -6.08 29.38
C ASP A 184 3.23 -5.33 28.91
N GLY A 185 3.38 -5.02 27.61
CA GLY A 185 4.55 -4.25 27.13
C GLY A 185 4.56 -3.84 25.65
N LEU A 186 5.22 -2.72 25.38
CA LEU A 186 5.67 -2.31 24.04
C LEU A 186 6.82 -3.22 23.57
N PRO A 187 6.93 -3.57 22.28
CA PRO A 187 6.26 -2.97 21.12
C PRO A 187 5.15 -3.85 20.52
N ALA A 188 4.61 -4.82 21.26
CA ALA A 188 3.69 -5.81 20.69
C ALA A 188 2.35 -5.17 20.32
N THR A 189 2.24 -4.73 19.07
CA THR A 189 0.93 -4.43 18.46
C THR A 189 0.06 -5.68 18.49
N VAL A 190 -1.25 -5.55 18.71
CA VAL A 190 -2.17 -6.70 18.73
C VAL A 190 -2.00 -7.53 17.46
N TYR A 191 -1.88 -6.85 16.32
CA TYR A 191 -1.66 -7.50 15.03
C TYR A 191 -0.29 -8.19 14.94
N GLY A 192 0.80 -7.54 15.36
CA GLY A 192 2.13 -8.14 15.35
C GLY A 192 2.25 -9.37 16.25
N PHE A 193 1.58 -9.36 17.42
CA PHE A 193 1.48 -10.54 18.27
C PHE A 193 0.74 -11.68 17.57
N VAL A 194 -0.44 -11.40 16.97
CA VAL A 194 -1.21 -12.43 16.26
C VAL A 194 -0.42 -13.02 15.11
N GLN A 195 0.29 -12.18 14.35
CA GLN A 195 1.16 -12.59 13.26
C GLN A 195 2.27 -13.53 13.75
N ALA A 196 2.94 -13.21 14.85
CA ALA A 196 4.05 -14.01 15.37
C ALA A 196 3.58 -15.32 16.04
N GLU A 197 2.50 -15.26 16.84
CA GLU A 197 2.02 -16.38 17.65
C GLU A 197 1.23 -17.40 16.84
N TYR A 198 0.28 -16.94 16.03
CA TYR A 198 -0.67 -17.84 15.36
C TYR A 198 -0.32 -18.11 13.90
N TRP A 199 0.40 -17.19 13.26
CA TRP A 199 0.75 -17.32 11.84
C TRP A 199 2.24 -17.59 11.63
N ASP A 200 3.05 -17.64 12.70
CA ASP A 200 4.51 -17.81 12.66
C ASP A 200 5.22 -16.84 11.67
N VAL A 201 4.70 -15.63 11.57
CA VAL A 201 5.28 -14.56 10.75
C VAL A 201 6.45 -13.94 11.52
N GLY A 202 7.61 -13.88 10.87
CA GLY A 202 8.81 -13.29 11.45
C GLY A 202 9.96 -13.33 10.45
N PHE A 203 11.04 -12.61 10.76
CA PHE A 203 12.21 -12.56 9.89
C PHE A 203 12.78 -13.96 9.66
N LEU A 204 12.73 -14.41 8.40
CA LEU A 204 13.18 -15.70 7.87
C LEU A 204 12.57 -16.95 8.52
N ARG A 205 11.49 -16.81 9.32
CA ARG A 205 10.84 -17.97 9.96
C ARG A 205 10.23 -18.95 8.97
N TYR A 206 9.80 -18.45 7.81
CA TYR A 206 9.18 -19.27 6.76
C TYR A 206 10.17 -20.17 5.98
N TYR A 207 11.49 -19.97 6.15
CA TYR A 207 12.53 -20.66 5.37
C TYR A 207 12.80 -22.07 5.93
N THR A 208 11.84 -22.96 5.74
CA THR A 208 11.93 -24.38 6.12
C THR A 208 11.83 -25.27 4.88
N TRP A 209 12.42 -26.46 4.92
CA TRP A 209 12.44 -27.41 3.81
C TRP A 209 11.03 -27.76 3.29
N SER A 210 10.05 -27.84 4.19
CA SER A 210 8.67 -28.16 3.85
C SER A 210 8.00 -27.08 2.98
N GLN A 211 8.53 -25.84 2.97
CA GLN A 211 7.93 -24.72 2.23
C GLN A 211 8.50 -24.57 0.81
N ILE A 212 9.44 -25.40 0.38
CA ILE A 212 10.02 -25.34 -0.97
C ILE A 212 8.95 -25.25 -2.09
N PRO A 213 7.85 -26.02 -2.07
CA PRO A 213 6.80 -25.88 -3.08
C PRO A 213 6.22 -24.46 -3.17
N ASN A 214 6.07 -23.78 -2.02
CA ASN A 214 5.55 -22.42 -1.94
C ASN A 214 6.56 -21.38 -2.46
N PHE A 215 7.86 -21.62 -2.28
CA PHE A 215 8.90 -20.82 -2.93
C PHE A 215 8.90 -20.98 -4.45
N LEU A 216 8.71 -22.20 -4.96
CA LEU A 216 8.60 -22.45 -6.40
C LEU A 216 7.37 -21.76 -7.00
N LEU A 217 6.26 -21.77 -6.27
CA LEU A 217 5.03 -21.07 -6.66
C LEU A 217 5.25 -19.54 -6.75
N ALA A 218 5.96 -18.94 -5.79
CA ALA A 218 6.25 -17.51 -5.77
C ALA A 218 7.39 -17.07 -6.72
N ALA A 219 8.25 -18.01 -7.14
CA ALA A 219 9.46 -17.72 -7.90
C ALA A 219 9.23 -16.87 -9.18
N PRO A 220 8.19 -17.11 -10.02
CA PRO A 220 7.98 -16.30 -11.22
C PRO A 220 7.79 -14.81 -10.91
N MET A 221 7.02 -14.49 -9.86
CA MET A 221 6.73 -13.12 -9.46
C MET A 221 7.95 -12.45 -8.80
N ILE A 222 8.73 -13.20 -8.01
CA ILE A 222 9.99 -12.74 -7.43
C ILE A 222 11.00 -12.45 -8.54
N VAL A 223 11.20 -13.37 -9.47
CA VAL A 223 12.14 -13.22 -10.59
C VAL A 223 11.74 -12.04 -11.47
N LEU A 224 10.46 -11.90 -11.80
CA LEU A 224 9.96 -10.75 -12.56
C LEU A 224 10.23 -9.43 -11.82
N SER A 225 10.03 -9.41 -10.50
CA SER A 225 10.29 -8.24 -9.67
C SER A 225 11.76 -7.86 -9.61
N ILE A 226 12.63 -8.85 -9.39
CA ILE A 226 14.08 -8.66 -9.39
C ILE A 226 14.55 -8.18 -10.77
N ALA A 227 14.07 -8.77 -11.86
CA ALA A 227 14.42 -8.38 -13.22
C ALA A 227 14.01 -6.93 -13.53
N GLY A 228 12.80 -6.52 -13.13
CA GLY A 228 12.32 -5.15 -13.30
C GLY A 228 13.16 -4.13 -12.53
N ILE A 229 13.44 -4.42 -11.25
CA ILE A 229 14.30 -3.58 -10.39
C ILE A 229 15.72 -3.52 -10.96
N TYR A 230 16.29 -4.65 -11.37
CA TYR A 230 17.62 -4.75 -11.95
C TYR A 230 17.73 -3.95 -13.25
N THR A 231 16.74 -4.04 -14.14
CA THR A 231 16.73 -3.28 -15.40
C THR A 231 16.76 -1.77 -15.13
N CYS A 232 16.01 -1.31 -14.13
CA CYS A 232 16.04 0.09 -13.70
C CYS A 232 17.39 0.50 -13.09
N ALA A 233 17.98 -0.37 -12.28
CA ALA A 233 19.26 -0.11 -11.62
C ALA A 233 20.45 -0.14 -12.60
N ALA A 234 20.46 -1.07 -13.55
CA ALA A 234 21.51 -1.20 -14.56
C ALA A 234 21.51 -0.03 -15.55
N HIS A 235 20.33 0.53 -15.87
CA HIS A 235 20.22 1.65 -16.80
C HIS A 235 20.83 2.96 -16.24
N ASP A 236 20.58 3.30 -14.97
CA ASP A 236 21.19 4.47 -14.34
C ASP A 236 21.45 4.23 -12.82
N PRO A 237 22.54 3.54 -12.47
CA PRO A 237 22.85 3.20 -11.08
C PRO A 237 23.18 4.43 -10.25
N VAL A 238 23.77 5.46 -10.88
CA VAL A 238 24.12 6.72 -10.19
C VAL A 238 22.86 7.46 -9.76
N ARG A 239 21.82 7.47 -10.60
CA ARG A 239 20.53 8.06 -10.25
C ARG A 239 19.87 7.32 -9.10
N LEU A 240 19.85 5.98 -9.12
CA LEU A 240 19.27 5.18 -8.04
C LEU A 240 20.05 5.36 -6.72
N ALA A 241 21.38 5.40 -6.78
CA ALA A 241 22.21 5.61 -5.60
C ALA A 241 22.06 7.03 -5.00
N THR A 242 21.75 8.03 -5.84
CA THR A 242 21.63 9.43 -5.41
C THR A 242 20.20 9.89 -5.20
N LEU A 243 19.21 8.98 -5.11
CA LEU A 243 17.79 9.33 -4.97
C LEU A 243 17.29 10.31 -6.06
N GLY A 244 17.89 10.24 -7.26
CA GLY A 244 17.60 11.16 -8.37
C GLY A 244 18.29 12.52 -8.31
N TRP A 245 19.23 12.76 -7.39
CA TRP A 245 19.93 14.04 -7.24
C TRP A 245 20.98 14.29 -8.33
N LYS A 246 21.70 13.26 -8.77
CA LYS A 246 22.64 13.34 -9.90
C LYS A 246 22.03 12.64 -11.10
N ARG A 247 22.16 13.24 -12.28
CA ARG A 247 21.71 12.67 -13.56
C ARG A 247 22.89 12.55 -14.50
N ARG A 248 23.04 11.41 -15.16
CA ARG A 248 23.98 11.28 -16.28
C ARG A 248 23.45 12.08 -17.48
N PRO A 249 24.26 12.96 -18.09
CA PRO A 249 23.81 13.82 -19.19
C PRO A 249 23.46 13.06 -20.48
N SER A 250 23.91 11.81 -20.65
CA SER A 250 23.78 11.03 -21.89
C SER A 250 22.40 10.43 -22.18
N LEU A 251 21.40 10.60 -21.30
CA LEU A 251 20.06 9.99 -21.42
C LEU A 251 18.96 11.02 -21.76
N GLN A 252 19.27 12.00 -22.61
CA GLN A 252 18.33 13.07 -23.00
C GLN A 252 17.30 12.65 -24.05
N THR A 253 17.52 11.56 -24.80
CA THR A 253 16.54 11.04 -25.76
C THR A 253 15.56 10.09 -25.08
N ALA A 254 14.51 10.67 -24.49
CA ALA A 254 13.36 9.90 -24.01
C ALA A 254 12.58 9.35 -25.22
N SER A 255 12.92 8.15 -25.68
CA SER A 255 12.05 7.37 -26.55
C SER A 255 10.83 6.88 -25.76
N LEU A 256 9.73 6.56 -26.44
CA LEU A 256 8.53 5.95 -25.81
C LEU A 256 8.89 4.72 -24.96
N ASP A 257 9.95 4.02 -25.33
CA ASP A 257 10.49 2.82 -24.67
C ASP A 257 11.24 3.10 -23.36
N THR A 258 11.46 4.37 -22.98
CA THR A 258 12.13 4.73 -21.71
C THR A 258 11.22 5.46 -20.72
N ALA A 259 9.90 5.47 -20.97
CA ALA A 259 8.91 6.11 -20.10
C ALA A 259 8.98 5.63 -18.63
N PHE A 260 9.30 4.35 -18.42
CA PHE A 260 9.47 3.76 -17.08
C PHE A 260 10.78 4.16 -16.38
N LEU A 261 11.70 4.82 -17.08
CA LEU A 261 12.97 5.30 -16.55
C LEU A 261 12.91 6.78 -16.14
N GLY A 262 11.73 7.38 -16.01
CA GLY A 262 11.59 8.77 -15.56
C GLY A 262 11.83 8.96 -14.05
N ASN A 263 12.26 10.16 -13.64
CA ASN A 263 12.42 10.53 -12.21
C ASN A 263 11.10 10.43 -11.40
N ARG A 264 9.95 10.43 -12.10
CA ARG A 264 8.63 10.28 -11.48
C ARG A 264 8.37 8.86 -10.97
N LEU A 265 9.05 7.85 -11.53
CA LEU A 265 8.90 6.45 -11.13
C LEU A 265 9.84 6.03 -10.00
N LEU A 266 10.92 6.78 -9.76
CA LEU A 266 11.86 6.50 -8.67
C LEU A 266 11.20 6.13 -7.33
N PRO A 267 10.23 6.89 -6.78
CA PRO A 267 9.61 6.51 -5.51
C PRO A 267 8.87 5.17 -5.57
N HIS A 268 8.30 4.83 -6.73
CA HIS A 268 7.64 3.54 -6.96
C HIS A 268 8.66 2.39 -6.99
N ILE A 269 9.86 2.62 -7.56
CA ILE A 269 10.95 1.64 -7.56
C ILE A 269 11.46 1.39 -6.14
N TYR A 270 11.68 2.43 -5.34
CA TYR A 270 12.10 2.24 -3.94
C TYR A 270 11.05 1.51 -3.11
N LEU A 271 9.77 1.85 -3.30
CA LEU A 271 8.71 1.12 -2.64
C LEU A 271 8.66 -0.35 -3.11
N TRP A 272 8.85 -0.62 -4.40
CA TRP A 272 8.89 -1.98 -4.93
C TRP A 272 10.03 -2.80 -4.31
N VAL A 273 11.23 -2.23 -4.19
CA VAL A 273 12.37 -2.86 -3.51
C VAL A 273 12.03 -3.15 -2.04
N LEU A 274 11.47 -2.17 -1.33
CA LEU A 274 11.09 -2.31 0.06
C LEU A 274 10.03 -3.40 0.26
N LEU A 275 8.96 -3.40 -0.55
CA LEU A 275 7.89 -4.38 -0.48
C LEU A 275 8.39 -5.78 -0.83
N LEU A 276 9.24 -5.93 -1.84
CA LEU A 276 9.82 -7.22 -2.20
C LEU A 276 10.72 -7.76 -1.07
N ALA A 277 11.53 -6.90 -0.45
CA ALA A 277 12.37 -7.29 0.67
C ALA A 277 11.52 -7.71 1.87
N VAL A 278 10.48 -6.95 2.22
CA VAL A 278 9.56 -7.30 3.32
C VAL A 278 8.82 -8.60 3.02
N ALA A 279 8.28 -8.75 1.81
CA ALA A 279 7.50 -9.92 1.43
C ALA A 279 8.33 -11.20 1.39
N THR A 280 9.60 -11.13 0.95
CA THR A 280 10.48 -12.30 0.92
C THR A 280 11.06 -12.64 2.29
N THR A 281 11.38 -11.65 3.12
CA THR A 281 12.06 -11.90 4.40
C THR A 281 11.14 -12.07 5.59
N THR A 282 9.95 -11.46 5.60
CA THR A 282 9.10 -11.43 6.81
C THR A 282 7.74 -12.08 6.62
N MET A 283 7.21 -12.14 5.40
CA MET A 283 5.90 -12.73 5.12
C MET A 283 6.03 -14.18 4.63
N HIS A 284 4.91 -14.90 4.62
CA HIS A 284 4.81 -16.18 3.92
C HIS A 284 5.01 -15.93 2.42
N VAL A 285 6.03 -16.53 1.82
CA VAL A 285 6.51 -16.16 0.47
C VAL A 285 5.47 -16.43 -0.63
N GLN A 286 4.57 -17.40 -0.42
CA GLN A 286 3.42 -17.64 -1.30
C GLN A 286 2.47 -16.44 -1.47
N VAL A 287 2.48 -15.47 -0.55
CA VAL A 287 1.63 -14.26 -0.66
C VAL A 287 2.09 -13.34 -1.79
N ILE A 288 3.28 -13.57 -2.37
CA ILE A 288 3.83 -12.77 -3.48
C ILE A 288 3.16 -13.10 -4.82
N THR A 289 2.53 -14.27 -4.98
CA THR A 289 1.82 -14.64 -6.22
C THR A 289 0.54 -13.85 -6.43
#